data_AF-A0A7S2NL13-F1
#
_entry.id   AF-A0A7S2NL13-F1
#
_cell.length_a   1.000
_cell.length_b   1.000
_cell.length_c   1.000
_cell.angle_alpha   90.00
_cell.angle_beta   90.00
_cell.angle_gamma   90.00
#
_symmetry.space_group_name_H-M   'P 1'
#
loop_
_entity.id
_entity.type
_entity.pdbx_description
1 polymer ?
#
loop_
_entity_poly.entity_id
_entity_poly.type
_entity_poly.pdbx_seq_one_letter_code
_entity_poly.pdbx_strand_id
1 'polypeptide(L)'
;PEYFRWPGFCSPSLDLTFEDIPNGLAALGKLPVEGWLQIVAWCGFYEIVVYQPQHPTEPGNYYKGRWGVFDKRYIPDKQLRRDKLNVEMANGRLAMVAITGMMFQNGIVGSTGPEMWFPAS
;
A
#
# COMPACT_ATOMS: atom_id res chain seq x y z
N PRO A 1 -7.07 7.32 -4.48
CA PRO A 1 -6.20 8.35 -3.87
C PRO A 1 -7.01 9.62 -3.71
N GLU A 2 -7.37 9.97 -2.47
CA GLU A 2 -8.47 10.92 -2.22
C GLU A 2 -8.15 12.37 -2.64
N TYR A 3 -6.86 12.74 -2.68
CA TYR A 3 -6.44 14.13 -2.90
C TYR A 3 -5.64 14.35 -4.20
N PHE A 4 -5.13 13.30 -4.83
CA PHE A 4 -4.28 13.44 -6.02
C PHE A 4 -4.52 12.30 -7.00
N ARG A 5 -4.81 12.66 -8.26
CA ARG A 5 -4.87 11.75 -9.40
C ARG A 5 -3.82 12.15 -10.43
N TRP A 6 -3.24 11.16 -11.09
CA TRP A 6 -2.23 11.39 -12.11
C TRP A 6 -2.94 11.80 -13.40
N PRO A 7 -2.48 12.84 -14.11
CA PRO A 7 -3.10 13.21 -15.38
C PRO A 7 -2.76 12.16 -16.46
N GLY A 8 -3.74 11.84 -17.32
CA GLY A 8 -3.55 10.99 -18.50
C GLY A 8 -4.33 9.67 -18.49
N PHE A 9 -4.00 8.80 -19.45
CA PHE A 9 -4.66 7.52 -19.65
C PHE A 9 -3.99 6.40 -18.85
N CYS A 10 -4.78 5.68 -18.08
CA CYS A 10 -4.40 4.42 -17.45
C CYS A 10 -4.34 3.27 -18.47
N SER A 11 -5.21 3.29 -19.47
CA SER A 11 -5.14 2.37 -20.61
C SER A 11 -5.59 3.08 -21.89
N PRO A 12 -4.67 3.37 -22.83
CA PRO A 12 -5.00 4.04 -24.08
C PRO A 12 -5.78 3.13 -25.05
N SER A 13 -5.83 1.81 -24.81
CA SER A 13 -6.65 0.89 -25.62
C SER A 13 -8.10 0.79 -25.15
N LEU A 14 -8.39 1.22 -23.92
CA LEU A 14 -9.74 1.23 -23.33
C LEU A 14 -10.25 2.66 -23.08
N ASP A 15 -9.55 3.67 -23.59
CA ASP A 15 -9.78 5.10 -23.33
C ASP A 15 -10.05 5.41 -21.84
N LEU A 16 -9.39 4.67 -20.94
CA LEU A 16 -9.59 4.78 -19.49
C LEU A 16 -8.62 5.82 -18.93
N THR A 17 -9.12 6.95 -18.43
CA THR A 17 -8.29 7.92 -17.71
C THR A 17 -8.16 7.56 -16.24
N PHE A 18 -7.12 8.07 -15.57
CA PHE A 18 -6.98 7.91 -14.12
C PHE A 18 -8.05 8.69 -13.33
N GLU A 19 -8.75 9.63 -13.97
CA GLU A 19 -9.88 10.37 -13.38
C GLU A 19 -11.15 9.53 -13.32
N ASP A 20 -11.37 8.66 -14.31
CA ASP A 20 -12.53 7.78 -14.41
C ASP A 20 -12.51 6.61 -13.41
N ILE A 21 -11.39 6.44 -12.69
CA ILE A 21 -11.24 5.43 -11.66
C ILE A 21 -11.82 5.98 -10.34
N PRO A 22 -12.96 5.44 -9.86
CA PRO A 22 -13.56 5.87 -8.60
C PRO A 22 -12.63 5.51 -7.43
N ASN A 23 -12.74 6.24 -6.33
CA ASN A 23 -11.97 5.92 -5.13
C ASN A 23 -12.57 4.68 -4.41
N GLY A 24 -11.77 4.05 -3.56
CA GLY A 24 -12.21 2.92 -2.74
C GLY A 24 -12.29 1.59 -3.46
N LEU A 25 -13.17 0.71 -2.97
CA LEU A 25 -13.28 -0.67 -3.44
C LEU A 25 -13.73 -0.76 -4.91
N ALA A 26 -14.47 0.23 -5.40
CA ALA A 26 -14.90 0.33 -6.79
C ALA A 26 -13.73 0.53 -7.78
N ALA A 27 -12.59 1.04 -7.32
CA ALA A 27 -11.38 1.17 -8.13
C ALA A 27 -10.87 -0.20 -8.62
N LEU A 28 -10.99 -1.22 -7.78
CA LEU A 28 -10.43 -2.54 -8.05
C LEU A 28 -11.09 -3.21 -9.27
N GLY A 29 -12.38 -2.96 -9.48
CA GLY A 29 -13.15 -3.52 -10.59
C GLY A 29 -13.06 -2.73 -11.90
N LYS A 30 -12.47 -1.52 -11.89
CA LYS A 30 -12.30 -0.69 -13.10
C LYS A 30 -10.97 -0.91 -13.81
N LEU A 31 -10.00 -1.51 -13.12
CA LEU A 31 -8.71 -1.83 -13.72
C LEU A 31 -8.82 -3.04 -14.66
N PRO A 32 -8.22 -2.97 -15.87
CA PRO A 32 -8.19 -4.10 -16.78
C PRO A 32 -7.38 -5.26 -16.20
N VAL A 33 -7.72 -6.49 -16.61
CA VAL A 33 -7.09 -7.73 -16.11
C VAL A 33 -5.59 -7.76 -16.42
N GLU A 34 -5.20 -7.21 -17.57
CA GLU A 34 -3.81 -7.09 -18.01
C GLU A 34 -2.99 -6.20 -17.06
N GLY A 35 -3.58 -5.12 -16.56
CA GLY A 35 -2.95 -4.24 -15.57
C GLY A 35 -2.76 -4.95 -14.22
N TRP A 36 -3.78 -5.71 -13.78
CA TRP A 36 -3.67 -6.54 -12.59
C TRP A 36 -2.56 -7.60 -12.71
N LEU A 37 -2.46 -8.25 -13.86
CA LEU A 37 -1.42 -9.25 -14.13
C LEU A 37 -0.03 -8.63 -14.05
N GLN A 38 0.17 -7.41 -14.57
CA GLN A 38 1.45 -6.69 -14.46
C GLN A 38 1.80 -6.38 -13.00
N ILE A 39 0.83 -5.91 -12.20
CA ILE A 39 1.03 -5.61 -10.78
C ILE A 39 1.40 -6.88 -10.02
N VAL A 40 0.64 -7.97 -10.18
CA VAL A 40 0.90 -9.23 -9.50
C VAL A 40 2.23 -9.84 -9.93
N ALA A 41 2.55 -9.82 -11.22
CA ALA A 41 3.83 -10.34 -11.71
C ALA A 41 5.01 -9.54 -11.16
N TRP A 42 4.91 -8.21 -11.08
CA TRP A 42 5.98 -7.36 -10.56
C TRP A 42 6.13 -7.49 -9.04
N CYS A 43 5.03 -7.47 -8.29
CA CYS A 43 5.04 -7.70 -6.85
C CYS A 43 5.58 -9.10 -6.52
N GLY A 44 5.12 -10.13 -7.24
CA GLY A 44 5.60 -11.50 -7.08
C GLY A 44 7.08 -11.66 -7.41
N PHE A 45 7.57 -11.02 -8.48
CA PHE A 45 9.01 -10.98 -8.79
C PHE A 45 9.81 -10.35 -7.64
N TYR A 46 9.34 -9.24 -7.09
CA TYR A 46 10.01 -8.58 -5.95
C TYR A 46 10.00 -9.45 -4.69
N GLU A 47 8.90 -10.12 -4.39
CA GLU A 47 8.75 -10.97 -3.20
C GLU A 47 9.60 -12.25 -3.30
N ILE A 48 9.59 -12.91 -4.46
CA ILE A 48 10.24 -14.22 -4.65
C ILE A 48 11.75 -14.08 -4.92
N VAL A 49 12.13 -13.08 -5.72
CA VAL A 49 13.51 -12.97 -6.25
C VAL A 49 14.32 -11.93 -5.48
N VAL A 50 13.74 -10.77 -5.18
CA VAL A 50 14.50 -9.62 -4.65
C VAL A 50 14.50 -9.54 -3.12
N TYR A 51 13.40 -9.89 -2.48
CA TYR A 51 13.20 -9.81 -1.02
C TYR A 51 13.17 -11.19 -0.38
N GLN A 52 14.24 -11.96 -0.57
CA GLN A 52 14.38 -13.23 0.10
C GLN A 52 14.70 -13.04 1.60
N PRO A 53 14.08 -13.82 2.50
CA PRO A 53 14.39 -13.77 3.93
C PRO A 53 15.81 -14.27 4.14
N GLN A 54 16.73 -13.35 4.45
CA GLN A 54 18.15 -13.69 4.64
C GLN A 54 18.43 -14.29 6.02
N HIS A 55 17.48 -14.20 6.97
CA HIS A 55 17.66 -14.75 8.32
C HIS A 55 16.42 -15.53 8.78
N PRO A 56 16.57 -16.80 9.20
CA PRO A 56 15.44 -17.64 9.65
C PRO A 56 14.89 -17.23 11.03
N THR A 57 15.65 -16.48 11.84
CA THR A 57 15.27 -16.10 13.21
C THR A 57 14.78 -14.65 13.37
N GLU A 58 14.86 -13.82 12.33
CA GLU A 58 14.34 -12.44 12.35
C GLU A 58 13.46 -12.16 11.13
N PRO A 59 12.18 -12.58 11.14
CA PRO A 59 11.24 -12.30 10.06
C PRO A 59 11.15 -10.80 9.77
N GLY A 60 11.20 -10.42 8.48
CA GLY A 60 11.13 -9.03 8.04
C GLY A 60 12.46 -8.26 8.04
N ASN A 61 13.56 -8.87 8.51
CA ASN A 61 14.89 -8.25 8.40
C ASN A 61 15.56 -8.60 7.06
N TYR A 62 15.33 -7.76 6.05
CA TYR A 62 15.95 -7.89 4.73
C TYR A 62 17.32 -7.19 4.61
N TYR A 63 17.94 -6.81 5.73
CA TYR A 63 19.23 -6.09 5.81
C TYR A 63 19.35 -4.80 4.99
N LYS A 64 18.22 -4.21 4.57
CA LYS A 64 18.21 -2.96 3.79
C LYS A 64 18.21 -1.68 4.64
N GLY A 65 18.33 -1.80 5.98
CA GLY A 65 18.36 -0.66 6.90
C GLY A 65 17.08 0.19 6.87
N ARG A 66 17.07 1.32 7.58
CA ARG A 66 15.98 2.30 7.49
C ARG A 66 16.12 3.03 6.16
N TRP A 67 15.09 2.98 5.31
CA TRP A 67 15.00 3.58 3.96
C TRP A 67 15.58 2.80 2.78
N GLY A 68 16.05 1.56 2.93
CA GLY A 68 16.29 0.66 1.79
C GLY A 68 17.34 1.06 0.74
N VAL A 69 17.88 2.29 0.82
CA VAL A 69 18.67 2.97 -0.20
C VAL A 69 20.06 3.34 0.32
N PHE A 70 20.21 3.54 1.63
CA PHE A 70 21.49 3.92 2.22
C PHE A 70 22.16 2.69 2.84
N ASP A 71 23.27 2.31 2.22
CA ASP A 71 24.18 1.25 2.64
C ASP A 71 24.38 1.30 4.16
N LYS A 72 24.10 0.16 4.79
CA LYS A 72 24.52 -0.24 6.14
C LYS A 72 24.55 0.87 7.18
N ARG A 73 23.41 1.11 7.83
CA ARG A 73 23.43 1.45 9.26
C ARG A 73 22.54 0.50 10.02
N TYR A 74 23.11 -0.68 10.30
CA TYR A 74 22.81 -1.41 11.52
C TYR A 74 22.73 -0.37 12.63
N ILE A 75 21.56 -0.18 13.24
CA ILE A 75 21.44 0.72 14.39
C ILE A 75 22.28 0.03 15.48
N PRO A 76 23.44 0.60 15.87
CA PRO A 76 24.34 -0.09 16.79
C PRO A 76 23.67 -0.27 18.16
N ASP A 77 22.78 0.64 18.52
CA ASP A 77 21.99 0.60 19.75
C ASP A 77 20.79 -0.36 19.66
N LYS A 78 20.89 -1.43 20.45
CA LYS A 78 19.84 -2.45 20.60
C LYS A 78 18.54 -1.87 21.18
N GLN A 79 18.61 -0.85 22.04
CA GLN A 79 17.44 -0.20 22.63
C GLN A 79 16.69 0.64 21.58
N LEU A 80 17.40 1.51 20.86
CA LEU A 80 16.80 2.31 19.77
C LEU A 80 16.20 1.45 18.66
N ARG A 81 16.80 0.29 18.36
CA ARG A 81 16.24 -0.67 17.40
C ARG A 81 14.90 -1.24 17.91
N ARG A 82 14.82 -1.64 19.18
CA ARG A 82 13.60 -2.18 19.77
C ARG A 82 12.47 -1.15 19.79
N ASP A 83 12.76 0.08 20.17
CA ASP A 83 11.74 1.13 20.22
C ASP A 83 11.18 1.44 18.83
N LYS A 84 12.04 1.54 17.81
CA LYS A 84 11.61 1.77 16.42
C LYS A 84 10.80 0.62 15.84
N LEU A 85 11.20 -0.63 16.11
CA LEU A 85 10.44 -1.81 15.68
C LEU A 85 9.07 -1.88 16.38
N ASN A 86 8.99 -1.50 17.65
CA ASN A 86 7.72 -1.41 18.37
C ASN A 86 6.79 -0.34 17.76
N VAL A 87 7.34 0.80 17.36
CA VAL A 87 6.58 1.85 16.65
C VAL A 87 6.09 1.37 15.29
N GLU A 88 6.93 0.66 14.52
CA GLU A 88 6.54 0.07 13.22
C GLU A 88 5.40 -0.95 13.39
N MET A 89 5.51 -1.85 14.37
CA MET A 89 4.45 -2.82 14.67
C MET A 89 3.16 -2.15 15.17
N ALA A 90 3.25 -1.14 16.05
CA ALA A 90 2.08 -0.43 16.55
C ALA A 90 1.34 0.32 15.43
N ASN A 91 2.09 1.00 14.55
CA ASN A 91 1.53 1.66 13.38
C ASN A 91 0.97 0.65 12.37
N GLY A 92 1.62 -0.49 12.17
CA GLY A 92 1.11 -1.58 11.34
C GLY A 92 -0.21 -2.15 11.86
N ARG A 93 -0.32 -2.37 13.17
CA ARG A 93 -1.58 -2.82 13.82
C ARG A 93 -2.69 -1.78 13.66
N LEU A 94 -2.38 -0.51 13.85
CA LEU A 94 -3.32 0.58 13.63
C LEU A 94 -3.76 0.64 12.16
N ALA A 95 -2.82 0.52 11.22
CA ALA A 95 -3.10 0.52 9.79
C ALA A 95 -4.01 -0.66 9.39
N MET A 96 -3.81 -1.85 9.96
CA MET A 96 -4.68 -3.01 9.71
C MET A 96 -6.12 -2.75 10.17
N VAL A 97 -6.29 -2.19 11.38
CA VAL A 97 -7.62 -1.84 11.90
C VAL A 97 -8.26 -0.72 11.07
N ALA A 98 -7.49 0.31 10.71
CA ALA A 98 -7.96 1.43 9.91
C ALA A 98 -8.39 1.00 8.50
N ILE A 99 -7.59 0.18 7.80
CA ILE A 99 -7.92 -0.34 6.47
C ILE A 99 -9.15 -1.24 6.51
N THR A 100 -9.27 -2.10 7.53
CA THR A 100 -10.46 -2.94 7.70
C THR A 100 -11.72 -2.09 7.90
N GLY A 101 -11.62 -1.05 8.74
CA GLY A 101 -12.70 -0.07 8.91
C GLY A 101 -13.08 0.63 7.62
N MET A 102 -12.09 1.15 6.87
CA MET A 102 -12.32 1.80 5.58
C MET A 102 -12.93 0.85 4.55
N MET A 103 -12.52 -0.42 4.50
CA MET A 103 -13.12 -1.43 3.60
C MET A 103 -14.58 -1.71 3.95
N PHE A 104 -14.89 -1.86 5.25
CA PHE A 104 -16.25 -2.11 5.71
C PHE A 104 -17.17 -0.89 5.48
N GLN A 105 -16.64 0.31 5.68
CA GLN A 105 -17.31 1.57 5.40
C GLN A 105 -17.61 1.72 3.91
N ASN A 106 -16.64 1.42 3.03
CA ASN A 106 -16.85 1.44 1.58
C ASN A 106 -17.87 0.41 1.10
N GLY A 107 -17.90 -0.77 1.72
CA GLY A 107 -18.85 -1.82 1.38
C GLY A 107 -20.29 -1.51 1.78
N ILE A 108 -20.50 -0.80 2.90
CA ILE A 108 -21.84 -0.48 3.42
C ILE A 108 -22.38 0.85 2.90
N VAL A 109 -21.53 1.89 2.81
CA VAL A 109 -21.95 3.26 2.49
C VAL A 109 -21.78 3.58 1.00
N GLY A 110 -20.94 2.82 0.28
CA GLY A 110 -20.74 2.98 -1.16
C GLY A 110 -19.98 4.24 -1.59
N SER A 111 -19.64 5.15 -0.66
CA SER A 111 -18.83 6.34 -0.89
C SER A 111 -17.50 6.27 -0.13
N THR A 112 -16.50 7.00 -0.64
CA THR A 112 -15.16 7.15 -0.06
C THR A 112 -14.82 8.62 0.14
N GLY A 113 -14.15 8.98 1.23
CA GLY A 113 -13.51 10.29 1.40
C GLY A 113 -14.40 11.39 2.02
N PRO A 114 -14.22 12.68 1.66
CA PRO A 114 -14.88 13.83 2.30
C PRO A 114 -16.41 13.82 2.25
N GLU A 115 -16.99 13.15 1.26
CA GLU A 115 -18.44 12.96 1.08
C GLU A 115 -19.09 12.13 2.21
N MET A 116 -18.26 11.49 3.06
CA MET A 116 -18.70 10.76 4.25
C MET A 116 -18.87 11.67 5.48
N TRP A 117 -18.15 12.80 5.54
CA TRP A 117 -18.13 13.70 6.72
C TRP A 117 -18.84 15.04 6.48
N PHE A 118 -19.05 15.42 5.22
CA PHE A 118 -19.81 16.60 4.85
C PHE A 118 -21.06 16.16 4.06
N PRO A 119 -22.25 16.67 4.41
CA PRO A 119 -23.44 16.41 3.60
C PRO A 119 -23.19 16.91 2.17
N ALA A 120 -23.61 16.12 1.19
CA ALA A 120 -23.62 16.54 -0.21
C ALA A 120 -24.41 17.84 -0.34
N SER A 121 -23.74 18.94 -0.68
CA SER A 121 -24.36 20.20 -1.10
C SER A 121 -24.73 20.15 -2.57
#